data_AF-A0A8B8BCM2-F1
#
_entry.id   AF-A0A8B8BCM2-F1
#
_cell.length_a   1.000
_cell.length_b   1.000
_cell.length_c   1.000
_cell.angle_alpha   90.00
_cell.angle_beta   90.00
_cell.angle_gamma   90.00
#
_symmetry.space_group_name_H-M   'P 1'
#
loop_
_entity.id
_entity.type
_entity.pdbx_description
1 polymer ?
#
loop_
_entity_poly.entity_id
_entity_poly.type
_entity_poly.pdbx_seq_one_letter_code
_entity_poly.pdbx_strand_id
1 'polypeptide(L)'
;MAAPTKTRNRFTNGRLKKVKKAQSSENGVLIDHNYDAGHICLTKDGCEQCVPGIDKILHAKKISYDSWRHGRRIIELEILINGLQACTKCRLGPLLLSEKSVKGEMKLGLGGYFYIQCQNCLLINRIPYSKTHRTEKKGMPSFVINTKVGSAMIDSVGGPRQMNNLLATLNLPLVNDKNLKVMERRAGNMIEKYADENMRRECQMAYEKEMQEWSNKESENVSKTVNFDDELGVALISGDPNIISSMSSTEIVSESDSSPLQEHATLRKRKRRRHIDLDGARNPSSKKKLKFMPTSKSGMTVSADHGWQKKGFDSLTGHTFLISKQNKVLKTVITHRTCGKCKWWKRNKPGTRAPPHRCVWNHNGSARSMESQAGLEALKSMSDQDF
;
A
#
# COMPACT_ATOMS: atom_id res chain seq x y z
N MET A 1 -43.16 -32.25 47.69
CA MET A 1 -41.89 -32.69 47.07
C MET A 1 -40.97 -31.48 46.97
N ALA A 2 -39.68 -31.62 47.29
CA ALA A 2 -38.82 -30.47 47.58
C ALA A 2 -38.03 -29.93 46.37
N ALA A 3 -37.74 -28.63 46.37
CA ALA A 3 -36.93 -27.95 45.35
C ALA A 3 -35.41 -28.08 45.65
N PRO A 4 -34.54 -28.07 44.62
CA PRO A 4 -33.08 -28.18 44.80
C PRO A 4 -32.48 -26.90 45.41
N THR A 5 -31.79 -27.04 46.54
CA THR A 5 -31.18 -25.93 47.29
C THR A 5 -29.83 -25.49 46.69
N LYS A 6 -29.62 -24.17 46.59
CA LYS A 6 -28.36 -23.58 46.09
C LYS A 6 -27.27 -23.58 47.16
N THR A 7 -26.31 -24.50 47.08
CA THR A 7 -25.12 -24.51 47.95
C THR A 7 -23.99 -23.62 47.41
N ARG A 8 -23.79 -22.46 48.03
CA ARG A 8 -22.61 -21.61 47.80
C ARG A 8 -21.38 -22.24 48.48
N ASN A 9 -20.48 -22.85 47.73
CA ASN A 9 -19.17 -23.25 48.27
C ASN A 9 -18.27 -22.02 48.46
N ARG A 10 -17.70 -21.93 49.67
CA ARG A 10 -16.92 -20.80 50.19
C ARG A 10 -15.43 -21.12 49.97
N PHE A 11 -14.70 -20.30 49.23
CA PHE A 11 -13.25 -20.47 49.10
C PHE A 11 -12.58 -20.21 50.45
N THR A 12 -11.80 -21.18 50.93
CA THR A 12 -10.97 -21.08 52.14
C THR A 12 -9.51 -21.37 51.80
N ASN A 13 -8.60 -20.51 52.22
CA ASN A 13 -7.18 -20.58 51.85
C ASN A 13 -6.47 -21.76 52.54
N GLY A 14 -6.30 -22.87 51.82
CA GLY A 14 -5.59 -24.06 52.29
C GLY A 14 -4.08 -23.84 52.39
N ARG A 15 -3.59 -23.60 53.62
CA ARG A 15 -2.14 -23.53 53.94
C ARG A 15 -1.48 -24.89 53.67
N LEU A 16 -0.55 -24.95 52.71
CA LEU A 16 0.17 -26.18 52.34
C LEU A 16 0.84 -26.84 53.55
N LYS A 17 0.51 -28.11 53.82
CA LYS A 17 1.20 -28.94 54.82
C LYS A 17 2.57 -29.35 54.27
N LYS A 18 3.65 -29.08 55.02
CA LYS A 18 4.98 -29.66 54.70
C LYS A 18 4.93 -31.17 54.90
N VAL A 19 5.35 -31.93 53.88
CA VAL A 19 5.58 -33.37 53.98
C VAL A 19 6.81 -33.62 54.87
N LYS A 20 6.76 -34.63 55.75
CA LYS A 20 7.92 -35.05 56.55
C LYS A 20 8.96 -35.71 55.64
N LYS A 21 10.24 -35.36 55.78
CA LYS A 21 11.32 -36.20 55.22
C LYS A 21 11.33 -37.55 55.93
N ALA A 22 11.42 -38.64 55.17
CA ALA A 22 11.79 -39.94 55.72
C ALA A 22 13.30 -39.94 56.05
N GLN A 23 13.70 -40.82 56.97
CA GLN A 23 15.11 -41.00 57.36
C GLN A 23 15.85 -41.81 56.29
N SER A 24 17.13 -41.49 56.09
CA SER A 24 18.04 -42.28 55.25
C SER A 24 18.56 -43.50 56.02
N SER A 25 18.29 -44.70 55.53
CA SER A 25 19.03 -45.90 55.91
C SER A 25 20.38 -45.92 55.19
N GLU A 26 21.48 -46.12 55.92
CA GLU A 26 22.81 -46.25 55.36
C GLU A 26 22.95 -47.56 54.57
N ASN A 27 23.45 -47.47 53.34
CA ASN A 27 24.22 -48.52 52.68
C ASN A 27 24.91 -47.93 51.44
N GLY A 28 26.25 -47.97 51.43
CA GLY A 28 27.09 -47.24 50.49
C GLY A 28 27.23 -47.88 49.12
N VAL A 29 26.15 -47.97 48.34
CA VAL A 29 26.24 -48.26 46.89
C VAL A 29 26.20 -46.94 46.13
N LEU A 30 27.37 -46.46 45.70
CA LEU A 30 27.49 -45.22 44.92
C LEU A 30 27.15 -45.53 43.45
N ILE A 31 25.85 -45.49 43.14
CA ILE A 31 25.34 -45.68 41.78
C ILE A 31 25.68 -44.41 40.97
N ASP A 32 26.88 -44.35 40.38
CA ASP A 32 27.33 -43.25 39.51
C ASP A 32 26.69 -43.30 38.11
N HIS A 33 25.40 -43.63 38.09
CA HIS A 33 24.54 -43.70 36.93
C HIS A 33 23.27 -42.92 37.25
N ASN A 34 23.41 -41.58 37.30
CA ASN A 34 22.27 -40.67 37.31
C ASN A 34 21.60 -40.67 35.93
N TYR A 35 21.00 -41.81 35.56
CA TYR A 35 19.98 -41.90 34.53
C TYR A 35 18.73 -41.19 35.06
N ASP A 36 18.77 -39.85 35.01
CA ASP A 36 17.62 -38.98 35.25
C ASP A 36 16.49 -39.48 34.34
N ALA A 37 15.44 -40.04 34.95
CA ALA A 37 14.64 -41.08 34.31
C ALA A 37 13.91 -40.55 33.07
N GLY A 38 14.46 -40.87 31.89
CA GLY A 38 14.05 -40.27 30.62
C GLY A 38 12.54 -40.36 30.41
N HIS A 39 11.88 -39.19 30.31
CA HIS A 39 10.43 -39.10 30.34
C HIS A 39 9.78 -40.05 29.31
N ILE A 40 9.06 -41.06 29.81
CA ILE A 40 8.34 -42.04 28.99
C ILE A 40 7.03 -41.39 28.52
N CYS A 41 7.09 -40.75 27.35
CA CYS A 41 5.96 -40.01 26.80
C CYS A 41 4.92 -40.95 26.18
N LEU A 42 3.77 -41.10 26.84
CA LEU A 42 2.64 -41.87 26.33
C LEU A 42 1.81 -41.09 25.29
N THR A 43 2.03 -39.78 25.13
CA THR A 43 1.36 -38.95 24.12
C THR A 43 2.17 -38.92 22.81
N LYS A 44 1.52 -39.34 21.72
CA LYS A 44 2.13 -39.43 20.37
C LYS A 44 2.72 -38.11 19.87
N ASP A 45 2.16 -36.98 20.30
CA ASP A 45 2.56 -35.63 19.93
C ASP A 45 3.60 -34.99 20.89
N GLY A 46 3.95 -35.68 21.97
CA GLY A 46 4.83 -35.20 23.05
C GLY A 46 4.09 -34.54 24.22
N CYS A 47 4.85 -33.98 25.16
CA CYS A 47 4.39 -33.25 26.34
C CYS A 47 5.39 -32.12 26.69
N GLU A 48 5.03 -31.18 27.56
CA GLU A 48 5.89 -30.05 27.96
C GLU A 48 7.25 -30.47 28.56
N GLN A 49 7.37 -31.69 29.12
CA GLN A 49 8.64 -32.24 29.61
C GLN A 49 9.57 -32.76 28.48
N CYS A 50 9.01 -33.37 27.42
CA CYS A 50 9.78 -33.77 26.23
C CYS A 50 10.03 -32.62 25.24
N VAL A 51 9.11 -31.65 25.19
CA VAL A 51 9.07 -30.59 24.17
C VAL A 51 8.64 -29.27 24.82
N PRO A 52 9.56 -28.52 25.43
CA PRO A 52 9.22 -27.28 26.15
C PRO A 52 8.54 -26.25 25.24
N GLY A 53 7.31 -25.89 25.60
CA GLY A 53 6.43 -24.99 24.86
C GLY A 53 5.37 -25.68 24.00
N ILE A 54 5.27 -27.02 23.98
CA ILE A 54 4.29 -27.74 23.16
C ILE A 54 2.85 -27.49 23.62
N ASP A 55 2.58 -27.34 24.91
CA ASP A 55 1.22 -27.09 25.43
C ASP A 55 0.66 -25.76 24.90
N LYS A 56 1.54 -24.75 24.77
CA LYS A 56 1.23 -23.44 24.18
C LYS A 56 0.92 -23.54 22.68
N ILE A 57 1.37 -24.60 22.01
CA ILE A 57 0.94 -24.92 20.66
C ILE A 57 -0.37 -25.70 20.70
N LEU A 58 -0.46 -26.81 21.44
CA LEU A 58 -1.62 -27.70 21.53
C LEU A 58 -2.94 -26.99 21.88
N HIS A 59 -2.90 -25.99 22.76
CA HIS A 59 -4.09 -25.21 23.12
C HIS A 59 -4.39 -24.01 22.20
N ALA A 60 -3.52 -23.69 21.24
CA ALA A 60 -3.67 -22.52 20.38
C ALA A 60 -4.53 -22.80 19.14
N LYS A 61 -5.82 -22.41 19.21
CA LYS A 61 -6.87 -22.52 18.14
C LYS A 61 -6.51 -22.02 16.72
N LYS A 62 -5.32 -21.46 16.49
CA LYS A 62 -4.82 -20.99 15.18
C LYS A 62 -3.67 -21.83 14.62
N ILE A 63 -3.16 -22.79 15.38
CA ILE A 63 -2.07 -23.68 14.96
C ILE A 63 -2.66 -25.07 14.69
N SER A 64 -2.11 -25.77 13.70
CA SER A 64 -2.51 -27.12 13.32
C SER A 64 -1.30 -28.06 13.33
N TYR A 65 -1.40 -29.15 14.07
CA TYR A 65 -0.34 -30.15 14.28
C TYR A 65 -0.06 -31.01 13.04
N ASP A 66 -1.07 -31.24 12.19
CA ASP A 66 -0.95 -32.22 11.10
C ASP A 66 -1.37 -31.71 9.69
N SER A 67 -2.26 -30.72 9.58
CA SER A 67 -2.62 -30.13 8.26
C SER A 67 -1.49 -29.34 7.58
N TRP A 68 -0.27 -29.33 8.15
CA TRP A 68 0.93 -28.78 7.50
C TRP A 68 1.50 -29.73 6.44
N ARG A 69 1.30 -31.05 6.61
CA ARG A 69 1.66 -32.08 5.62
C ARG A 69 0.83 -32.01 4.34
N HIS A 70 -0.34 -31.36 4.42
CA HIS A 70 -1.42 -31.48 3.45
C HIS A 70 -1.71 -30.17 2.71
N GLY A 71 -2.00 -30.29 1.40
CA GLY A 71 -2.27 -29.17 0.49
C GLY A 71 -1.04 -28.31 0.16
N ARG A 72 -1.12 -27.49 -0.90
CA ARG A 72 0.00 -26.64 -1.33
C ARG A 72 0.13 -25.38 -0.47
N ARG A 73 1.30 -24.74 -0.51
CA ARG A 73 1.59 -23.41 0.06
C ARG A 73 2.42 -22.60 -0.93
N ILE A 74 2.38 -21.28 -0.83
CA ILE A 74 3.33 -20.41 -1.53
C ILE A 74 4.43 -20.05 -0.51
N ILE A 75 5.68 -20.33 -0.87
CA ILE A 75 6.84 -20.22 0.01
C ILE A 75 7.88 -19.31 -0.65
N GLU A 76 8.38 -18.31 0.09
CA GLU A 76 9.58 -17.56 -0.30
C GLU A 76 10.80 -18.31 0.24
N LEU A 77 11.45 -19.11 -0.62
CA LEU A 77 12.53 -20.04 -0.24
C LEU A 77 13.65 -19.36 0.55
N GLU A 78 14.08 -18.17 0.13
CA GLU A 78 15.04 -17.30 0.82
C GLU A 78 14.68 -17.11 2.32
N ILE A 79 13.43 -16.76 2.61
CA ILE A 79 12.96 -16.50 3.98
C ILE A 79 12.86 -17.78 4.79
N LEU A 80 12.38 -18.87 4.17
CA LEU A 80 12.29 -20.16 4.85
C LEU A 80 13.69 -20.69 5.18
N ILE A 81 14.62 -20.69 4.23
CA ILE A 81 16.01 -21.13 4.41
C ILE A 81 16.70 -20.29 5.50
N ASN A 82 16.64 -18.96 5.41
CA ASN A 82 17.23 -18.07 6.42
C ASN A 82 16.62 -18.28 7.82
N GLY A 83 15.33 -18.61 7.89
CA GLY A 83 14.67 -18.99 9.15
C GLY A 83 15.00 -20.40 9.67
N LEU A 84 15.47 -21.30 8.80
CA LEU A 84 15.93 -22.65 9.16
C LEU A 84 17.42 -22.70 9.55
N GLN A 85 18.23 -21.69 9.21
CA GLN A 85 19.69 -21.71 9.44
C GLN A 85 20.12 -22.03 10.88
N ALA A 86 19.43 -21.48 11.89
CA ALA A 86 19.83 -21.59 13.29
C ALA A 86 18.66 -21.50 14.28
N CYS A 87 18.76 -22.24 15.39
CA CYS A 87 17.83 -22.12 16.53
C CYS A 87 17.97 -20.75 17.22
N THR A 88 16.84 -20.11 17.56
CA THR A 88 16.82 -18.80 18.21
C THR A 88 17.46 -18.78 19.60
N LYS A 89 17.53 -19.93 20.29
CA LYS A 89 18.13 -20.08 21.63
C LYS A 89 19.59 -20.53 21.58
N CYS A 90 19.86 -21.72 21.05
CA CYS A 90 21.20 -22.32 21.11
C CYS A 90 22.10 -21.98 19.90
N ARG A 91 21.58 -21.27 18.89
CA ARG A 91 22.29 -20.88 17.64
C ARG A 91 22.82 -22.01 16.75
N LEU A 92 22.82 -23.26 17.23
CA LEU A 92 23.04 -24.46 16.42
C LEU A 92 21.93 -24.64 15.36
N GLY A 93 22.28 -25.27 14.25
CA GLY A 93 21.40 -25.60 13.13
C GLY A 93 22.12 -26.43 12.06
N PRO A 94 21.47 -26.70 10.91
CA PRO A 94 20.14 -26.20 10.53
C PRO A 94 19.01 -26.85 11.33
N LEU A 95 17.90 -26.12 11.48
CA LEU A 95 16.62 -26.66 11.91
C LEU A 95 16.05 -27.51 10.78
N LEU A 96 15.92 -28.81 10.97
CA LEU A 96 15.40 -29.71 9.93
C LEU A 96 13.91 -29.46 9.69
N LEU A 97 13.51 -29.34 8.43
CA LEU A 97 12.10 -29.34 8.01
C LEU A 97 11.65 -30.80 7.79
N SER A 98 11.24 -31.48 8.88
CA SER A 98 10.91 -32.91 8.85
C SER A 98 9.65 -33.23 9.67
N GLU A 99 9.04 -34.39 9.40
CA GLU A 99 7.93 -34.94 10.17
C GLU A 99 8.17 -34.96 11.69
N LYS A 100 9.37 -35.31 12.15
CA LYS A 100 9.66 -35.43 13.58
C LYS A 100 9.84 -34.07 14.26
N SER A 101 10.32 -33.06 13.52
CA SER A 101 10.68 -31.74 14.03
C SER A 101 9.57 -30.69 13.88
N VAL A 102 8.73 -30.75 12.85
CA VAL A 102 7.60 -29.82 12.67
C VAL A 102 6.47 -30.20 13.62
N LYS A 103 6.18 -29.32 14.59
CA LYS A 103 5.10 -29.46 15.58
C LYS A 103 3.80 -28.73 15.19
N GLY A 104 3.81 -28.02 14.07
CA GLY A 104 2.59 -27.47 13.47
C GLY A 104 2.79 -26.25 12.57
N GLU A 105 1.69 -25.78 12.00
CA GLU A 105 1.61 -24.61 11.12
C GLU A 105 0.53 -23.63 11.59
N MET A 106 0.82 -22.33 11.59
CA MET A 106 -0.16 -21.25 11.73
C MET A 106 -0.37 -20.54 10.39
N LYS A 107 -1.53 -20.80 9.76
CA LYS A 107 -1.96 -20.22 8.48
C LYS A 107 -2.57 -18.83 8.71
N LEU A 108 -2.14 -17.82 7.94
CA LEU A 108 -2.59 -16.43 8.07
C LEU A 108 -2.79 -15.80 6.68
N GLY A 109 -3.82 -16.26 5.97
CA GLY A 109 -3.99 -15.98 4.53
C GLY A 109 -3.23 -17.03 3.71
N LEU A 110 -2.50 -16.58 2.69
CA LEU A 110 -1.62 -17.47 1.91
C LEU A 110 -0.21 -17.61 2.52
N GLY A 111 0.18 -16.69 3.41
CA GLY A 111 1.40 -16.78 4.21
C GLY A 111 1.14 -17.38 5.60
N GLY A 112 2.21 -17.78 6.29
CA GLY A 112 2.11 -18.43 7.60
C GLY A 112 3.45 -18.70 8.27
N TYR A 113 3.38 -19.44 9.38
CA TYR A 113 4.54 -19.84 10.18
C TYR A 113 4.56 -21.35 10.41
N PHE A 114 5.72 -21.98 10.25
CA PHE A 114 6.00 -23.31 10.80
C PHE A 114 6.54 -23.20 12.22
N TYR A 115 6.24 -24.21 13.04
CA TYR A 115 6.73 -24.35 14.40
C TYR A 115 7.64 -25.59 14.46
N ILE A 116 8.96 -25.39 14.53
CA ILE A 116 9.96 -26.44 14.35
C ILE A 116 10.83 -26.60 15.60
N GLN A 117 10.78 -27.80 16.18
CA GLN A 117 11.61 -28.20 17.32
C GLN A 117 13.10 -28.28 16.92
N CYS A 118 13.96 -27.57 17.66
CA CYS A 118 15.40 -27.75 17.58
C CYS A 118 15.80 -29.10 18.18
N GLN A 119 16.62 -29.88 17.47
CA GLN A 119 17.08 -31.19 17.96
C GLN A 119 18.02 -31.08 19.17
N ASN A 120 18.88 -30.06 19.23
CA ASN A 120 19.90 -29.93 20.29
C ASN A 120 19.36 -29.37 21.61
N CYS A 121 18.36 -28.48 21.58
CA CYS A 121 17.87 -27.79 22.78
C CYS A 121 16.35 -27.83 22.98
N LEU A 122 15.65 -28.63 22.18
CA LEU A 122 14.22 -28.95 22.23
C LEU A 122 13.24 -27.75 22.12
N LEU A 123 13.74 -26.51 22.03
CA LEU A 123 12.93 -25.32 21.83
C LEU A 123 12.24 -25.35 20.46
N ILE A 124 10.95 -25.00 20.43
CA ILE A 124 10.17 -24.84 19.21
C ILE A 124 10.36 -23.42 18.64
N ASN A 125 10.92 -23.34 17.44
CA ASN A 125 11.22 -22.10 16.71
C ASN A 125 10.04 -21.75 15.78
N ARG A 126 9.65 -20.47 15.73
CA ARG A 126 8.55 -19.97 14.90
C ARG A 126 9.09 -19.32 13.63
N ILE A 127 9.05 -20.06 12.53
CA ILE A 127 9.71 -19.71 11.26
C ILE A 127 8.68 -19.23 10.24
N PRO A 128 8.77 -18.00 9.70
CA PRO A 128 7.92 -17.55 8.60
C PRO A 128 8.30 -18.24 7.29
N TYR A 129 7.31 -18.50 6.42
CA TYR A 129 7.56 -18.97 5.04
C TYR A 129 7.25 -17.92 3.96
N SER A 130 7.04 -16.66 4.34
CA SER A 130 6.91 -15.51 3.43
C SER A 130 7.34 -14.21 4.12
N LYS A 131 7.70 -13.16 3.37
CA LYS A 131 8.10 -11.85 3.91
C LYS A 131 6.95 -11.21 4.68
N THR A 132 7.26 -10.50 5.77
CA THR A 132 6.27 -9.82 6.62
C THR A 132 6.54 -8.32 6.74
N HIS A 133 5.47 -7.53 6.77
CA HIS A 133 5.50 -6.07 6.97
C HIS A 133 4.58 -5.67 8.14
N ARG A 134 4.79 -4.47 8.71
CA ARG A 134 3.90 -3.86 9.71
C ARG A 134 3.27 -2.61 9.14
N THR A 135 1.94 -2.59 9.03
CA THR A 135 1.15 -1.39 8.75
C THR A 135 0.88 -0.56 10.01
N GLU A 136 0.98 -1.17 11.20
CA GLU A 136 0.59 -0.59 12.48
C GLU A 136 1.64 -0.88 13.56
N LYS A 137 1.74 0.00 14.57
CA LYS A 137 2.68 -0.12 15.70
C LYS A 137 2.30 -1.23 16.70
N LYS A 138 1.04 -1.67 16.71
CA LYS A 138 0.51 -2.75 17.56
C LYS A 138 -0.03 -3.89 16.69
N GLY A 139 -0.11 -5.10 17.24
CA GLY A 139 -0.63 -6.29 16.56
C GLY A 139 0.42 -7.17 15.90
N MET A 140 -0.07 -8.23 15.25
CA MET A 140 0.76 -9.20 14.52
C MET A 140 1.10 -8.65 13.12
N PRO A 141 2.34 -8.77 12.62
CA PRO A 141 2.69 -8.32 11.28
C PRO A 141 1.91 -9.07 10.20
N SER A 142 1.69 -8.42 9.06
CA SER A 142 1.00 -9.00 7.91
C SER A 142 2.00 -9.60 6.93
N PHE A 143 1.69 -10.73 6.32
CA PHE A 143 2.48 -11.25 5.22
C PHE A 143 2.33 -10.39 3.96
N VAL A 144 3.44 -10.12 3.27
CA VAL A 144 3.50 -9.34 2.03
C VAL A 144 2.68 -10.01 0.93
N ILE A 145 2.67 -11.34 0.85
CA ILE A 145 1.87 -12.08 -0.14
C ILE A 145 0.37 -11.77 -0.05
N ASN A 146 -0.18 -11.57 1.15
CA ASN A 146 -1.58 -11.20 1.33
C ASN A 146 -1.88 -9.80 0.75
N THR A 147 -0.96 -8.85 0.90
CA THR A 147 -1.09 -7.52 0.30
C THR A 147 -0.90 -7.59 -1.22
N LYS A 148 0.02 -8.43 -1.73
CA LYS A 148 0.18 -8.70 -3.18
C LYS A 148 -1.10 -9.30 -3.79
N VAL A 149 -1.80 -10.18 -3.08
CA VAL A 149 -3.14 -10.67 -3.50
C VAL A 149 -4.14 -9.52 -3.57
N GLY A 150 -4.15 -8.63 -2.58
CA GLY A 150 -4.96 -7.40 -2.62
C GLY A 150 -4.67 -6.51 -3.83
N SER A 151 -3.40 -6.30 -4.17
CA SER A 151 -2.99 -5.56 -5.37
C SER A 151 -3.43 -6.27 -6.65
N ALA A 152 -3.21 -7.59 -6.76
CA ALA A 152 -3.60 -8.38 -7.92
C ALA A 152 -5.13 -8.38 -8.13
N MET A 153 -5.92 -8.33 -7.06
CA MET A 153 -7.38 -8.20 -7.11
C MET A 153 -7.85 -6.82 -7.62
N ILE A 154 -7.09 -5.74 -7.34
CA ILE A 154 -7.38 -4.39 -7.85
C ILE A 154 -7.04 -4.29 -9.33
N ASP A 155 -5.89 -4.82 -9.74
CA ASP A 155 -5.28 -4.63 -11.05
C ASP A 155 -5.74 -5.64 -12.11
N SER A 156 -5.53 -6.95 -11.87
CA SER A 156 -5.59 -7.99 -12.92
C SER A 156 -6.65 -9.07 -12.71
N VAL A 157 -6.95 -9.46 -11.46
CA VAL A 157 -7.78 -10.64 -11.13
C VAL A 157 -9.24 -10.28 -10.85
N GLY A 158 -9.50 -9.08 -10.31
CA GLY A 158 -10.83 -8.66 -9.88
C GLY A 158 -11.23 -9.20 -8.50
N GLY A 159 -12.53 -9.41 -8.31
CA GLY A 159 -13.14 -9.60 -6.98
C GLY A 159 -12.85 -10.95 -6.30
N PRO A 160 -13.23 -11.10 -5.02
CA PRO A 160 -12.93 -12.28 -4.21
C PRO A 160 -13.25 -13.64 -4.86
N ARG A 161 -14.37 -13.74 -5.57
CA ARG A 161 -14.77 -14.96 -6.32
C ARG A 161 -13.77 -15.34 -7.41
N GLN A 162 -13.22 -14.36 -8.14
CA GLN A 162 -12.24 -14.61 -9.21
C GLN A 162 -10.90 -15.06 -8.60
N MET A 163 -10.48 -14.43 -7.49
CA MET A 163 -9.30 -14.85 -6.74
C MET A 163 -9.45 -16.26 -6.13
N ASN A 164 -10.59 -16.59 -5.53
CA ASN A 164 -10.85 -17.93 -4.97
C ASN A 164 -10.94 -19.00 -6.07
N ASN A 165 -11.50 -18.70 -7.24
CA ASN A 165 -11.44 -19.61 -8.40
C ASN A 165 -9.99 -19.89 -8.83
N LEU A 166 -9.13 -18.86 -8.88
CA LEU A 166 -7.71 -19.01 -9.20
C LEU A 166 -6.98 -19.88 -8.15
N LEU A 167 -7.23 -19.64 -6.85
CA LEU A 167 -6.65 -20.44 -5.77
C LEU A 167 -7.10 -21.90 -5.83
N ALA A 168 -8.39 -22.17 -6.09
CA ALA A 168 -8.90 -23.52 -6.29
C ALA A 168 -8.21 -24.23 -7.46
N THR A 169 -8.05 -23.53 -8.60
CA THR A 169 -7.41 -24.07 -9.81
C THR A 169 -5.95 -24.46 -9.56
N LEU A 170 -5.23 -23.69 -8.72
CA LEU A 170 -3.86 -23.99 -8.33
C LEU A 170 -3.73 -25.02 -7.18
N ASN A 171 -4.85 -25.52 -6.65
CA ASN A 171 -4.94 -26.34 -5.43
C ASN A 171 -4.25 -25.67 -4.23
N LEU A 172 -4.56 -24.38 -4.02
CA LEU A 172 -4.13 -23.56 -2.90
C LEU A 172 -5.27 -23.33 -1.89
N PRO A 173 -4.96 -23.05 -0.61
CA PRO A 173 -5.98 -22.76 0.39
C PRO A 173 -6.86 -21.55 0.01
N LEU A 174 -8.18 -21.74 0.02
CA LEU A 174 -9.15 -20.66 -0.19
C LEU A 174 -9.12 -19.64 0.95
N VAL A 175 -9.42 -18.38 0.64
CA VAL A 175 -9.45 -17.29 1.60
C VAL A 175 -10.86 -16.69 1.64
N ASN A 176 -11.47 -16.64 2.83
CA ASN A 176 -12.81 -16.07 3.02
C ASN A 176 -12.91 -14.66 2.41
N ASP A 177 -13.97 -14.39 1.64
CA ASP A 177 -14.21 -13.12 0.94
C ASP A 177 -14.10 -11.88 1.85
N LYS A 178 -14.48 -11.99 3.14
CA LYS A 178 -14.30 -10.90 4.12
C LYS A 178 -12.82 -10.56 4.34
N ASN A 179 -11.95 -11.58 4.37
CA ASN A 179 -10.50 -11.41 4.50
C ASN A 179 -9.89 -10.92 3.17
N LEU A 180 -10.33 -11.44 2.03
CA LEU A 180 -9.90 -10.93 0.71
C LEU A 180 -10.27 -9.45 0.55
N LYS A 181 -11.47 -9.02 0.93
CA LYS A 181 -11.85 -7.60 0.97
C LYS A 181 -11.06 -6.76 1.98
N VAL A 182 -10.42 -7.34 3.00
CA VAL A 182 -9.49 -6.62 3.87
C VAL A 182 -8.09 -6.52 3.24
N MET A 183 -7.65 -7.54 2.51
CA MET A 183 -6.41 -7.52 1.73
C MET A 183 -6.47 -6.50 0.59
N GLU A 184 -7.57 -6.52 -0.17
CA GLU A 184 -7.90 -5.55 -1.23
C GLU A 184 -7.83 -4.10 -0.71
N ARG A 185 -8.58 -3.78 0.36
CA ARG A 185 -8.55 -2.43 0.97
C ARG A 185 -7.17 -2.05 1.52
N ARG A 186 -6.42 -2.99 2.13
CA ARG A 186 -5.05 -2.71 2.59
C ARG A 186 -4.12 -2.36 1.43
N ALA A 187 -4.23 -3.06 0.30
CA ALA A 187 -3.47 -2.75 -0.91
C ALA A 187 -3.89 -1.41 -1.52
N GLY A 188 -5.20 -1.14 -1.63
CA GLY A 188 -5.74 0.13 -2.12
C GLY A 188 -5.20 1.33 -1.33
N ASN A 189 -5.29 1.30 -0.01
CA ASN A 189 -4.76 2.36 0.88
C ASN A 189 -3.23 2.53 0.82
N MET A 190 -2.48 1.59 0.23
CA MET A 190 -1.04 1.73 -0.02
C MET A 190 -0.78 2.30 -1.43
N ILE A 191 -1.55 1.87 -2.43
CA ILE A 191 -1.49 2.37 -3.81
C ILE A 191 -1.92 3.85 -3.86
N GLU A 192 -2.99 4.22 -3.15
CA GLU A 192 -3.50 5.59 -3.03
C GLU A 192 -2.44 6.55 -2.46
N LYS A 193 -1.80 6.16 -1.35
CA LYS A 193 -0.69 6.96 -0.76
C LYS A 193 0.50 7.08 -1.69
N TYR A 194 0.90 5.99 -2.35
CA TYR A 194 1.99 6.03 -3.30
C TYR A 194 1.64 6.93 -4.51
N ALA A 195 0.39 6.93 -4.96
CA ALA A 195 -0.09 7.83 -6.00
C ALA A 195 -0.06 9.30 -5.55
N ASP A 196 -0.54 9.62 -4.35
CA ASP A 196 -0.47 10.98 -3.77
C ASP A 196 0.98 11.47 -3.63
N GLU A 197 1.87 10.64 -3.08
CA GLU A 197 3.30 10.93 -2.94
C GLU A 197 4.00 11.09 -4.29
N ASN A 198 3.61 10.28 -5.29
CA ASN A 198 4.14 10.37 -6.65
C ASN A 198 3.65 11.63 -7.36
N MET A 199 2.34 11.88 -7.42
CA MET A 199 1.76 13.08 -8.02
C MET A 199 2.35 14.36 -7.40
N ARG A 200 2.54 14.40 -6.08
CA ARG A 200 3.16 15.54 -5.40
C ARG A 200 4.59 15.79 -5.90
N ARG A 201 5.41 14.73 -6.02
CA ARG A 201 6.79 14.83 -6.50
C ARG A 201 6.85 15.24 -7.97
N GLU A 202 6.07 14.61 -8.84
CA GLU A 202 6.07 14.94 -10.27
C GLU A 202 5.60 16.39 -10.51
N CYS A 203 4.59 16.87 -9.78
CA CYS A 203 4.17 18.28 -9.84
C CYS A 203 5.28 19.25 -9.38
N GLN A 204 6.09 18.87 -8.39
CA GLN A 204 7.22 19.69 -7.94
C GLN A 204 8.34 19.71 -9.00
N MET A 205 8.72 18.55 -9.54
CA MET A 205 9.74 18.43 -10.60
C MET A 205 9.32 19.15 -11.89
N ALA A 206 8.03 19.09 -12.25
CA ALA A 206 7.49 19.83 -13.39
C ALA A 206 7.61 21.35 -13.18
N TYR A 207 7.21 21.86 -12.01
CA TYR A 207 7.33 23.28 -11.67
C TYR A 207 8.79 23.77 -11.65
N GLU A 208 9.70 23.00 -11.04
CA GLU A 208 11.13 23.32 -11.00
C GLU A 208 11.72 23.39 -12.42
N LYS A 209 11.31 22.49 -13.33
CA LYS A 209 11.70 22.51 -14.74
C LYS A 209 11.09 23.67 -15.52
N GLU A 210 9.80 23.98 -15.33
CA GLU A 210 9.13 25.13 -15.96
C GLU A 210 9.80 26.46 -15.57
N MET A 211 10.16 26.62 -14.30
CA MET A 211 10.89 27.80 -13.81
C MET A 211 12.31 27.91 -14.39
N GLN A 212 13.03 26.78 -14.53
CA GLN A 212 14.35 26.76 -15.17
C GLN A 212 14.26 27.08 -16.67
N GLU A 213 13.26 26.52 -17.37
CA GLU A 213 12.98 26.85 -18.76
C GLU A 213 12.59 28.31 -18.97
N TRP A 214 11.91 28.94 -18.00
CA TRP A 214 11.62 30.37 -18.03
C TRP A 214 12.90 31.19 -17.86
N SER A 215 13.70 30.90 -16.82
CA SER A 215 14.95 31.62 -16.55
C SER A 215 15.95 31.55 -17.71
N ASN A 216 16.02 30.43 -18.43
CA ASN A 216 16.84 30.29 -19.64
C ASN A 216 16.31 31.13 -20.82
N LYS A 217 14.99 31.22 -21.00
CA LYS A 217 14.37 32.07 -22.05
C LYS A 217 14.56 33.55 -21.74
N GLU A 218 14.53 33.91 -20.47
CA GLU A 218 14.74 35.30 -20.01
C GLU A 218 16.19 35.74 -20.24
N SER A 219 17.20 34.91 -19.88
CA SER A 219 18.60 35.21 -20.19
C SER A 219 18.89 35.20 -21.69
N GLU A 220 18.35 34.24 -22.46
CA GLU A 220 18.43 34.26 -23.93
C GLU A 220 17.83 35.53 -24.56
N ASN A 221 16.72 36.05 -24.02
CA ASN A 221 16.10 37.27 -24.52
C ASN A 221 16.94 38.51 -24.15
N VAL A 222 17.46 38.58 -22.92
CA VAL A 222 18.41 39.65 -22.53
C VAL A 222 19.60 39.67 -23.50
N SER A 223 20.24 38.52 -23.73
CA SER A 223 21.37 38.40 -24.68
C SER A 223 21.03 38.71 -26.15
N LYS A 224 19.75 38.79 -26.53
CA LYS A 224 19.30 39.24 -27.86
C LYS A 224 18.93 40.73 -27.90
N THR A 225 18.81 41.39 -26.76
CA THR A 225 18.46 42.82 -26.63
C THR A 225 19.64 43.74 -26.34
N VAL A 226 20.77 43.20 -25.86
CA VAL A 226 22.06 43.90 -25.81
C VAL A 226 22.94 43.50 -26.99
N ASN A 227 23.10 44.42 -27.94
CA ASN A 227 24.31 44.43 -28.76
C ASN A 227 25.47 44.94 -27.90
N PHE A 228 26.62 44.27 -27.98
CA PHE A 228 27.88 44.74 -27.42
C PHE A 228 28.71 45.33 -28.55
N ASP A 229 28.89 46.65 -28.54
CA ASP A 229 29.86 47.33 -29.40
C ASP A 229 31.20 47.39 -28.64
N ASP A 230 32.16 46.54 -29.02
CA ASP A 230 33.41 46.28 -28.28
C ASP A 230 34.38 47.49 -28.16
N GLU A 231 34.08 48.63 -28.78
CA GLU A 231 34.95 49.82 -28.79
C GLU A 231 34.67 50.80 -27.62
N LEU A 232 33.47 50.78 -27.04
CA LEU A 232 33.09 51.59 -25.87
C LEU A 232 32.22 50.76 -24.93
N GLY A 233 32.81 50.22 -23.85
CA GLY A 233 32.20 49.22 -22.96
C GLY A 233 30.98 49.68 -22.15
N VAL A 234 29.86 49.95 -22.83
CA VAL A 234 28.57 50.37 -22.28
C VAL A 234 27.46 49.66 -23.07
N ALA A 235 26.56 48.98 -22.37
CA ALA A 235 25.46 48.26 -23.00
C ALA A 235 24.37 49.20 -23.55
N LEU A 236 24.16 49.22 -24.87
CA LEU A 236 23.01 49.92 -25.47
C LEU A 236 21.76 49.04 -25.45
N ILE A 237 20.74 49.49 -24.69
CA ILE A 237 19.39 48.92 -24.75
C ILE A 237 18.64 49.59 -25.91
N SER A 238 18.38 48.83 -26.97
CA SER A 238 17.67 49.32 -28.16
C SER A 238 16.15 49.22 -27.99
N GLY A 239 15.48 50.32 -27.65
CA GLY A 239 14.02 50.37 -27.53
C GLY A 239 13.46 51.81 -27.44
N ASP A 240 12.23 52.00 -27.93
CA ASP A 240 11.56 53.31 -27.95
C ASP A 240 11.35 53.90 -26.53
N PRO A 241 11.57 55.21 -26.31
CA PRO A 241 11.50 55.82 -24.97
C PRO A 241 10.17 55.67 -24.21
N ASN A 242 9.07 55.38 -24.91
CA ASN A 242 7.71 55.42 -24.35
C ASN A 242 7.31 54.19 -23.50
N ILE A 243 8.16 53.17 -23.37
CA ILE A 243 7.84 51.96 -22.57
C ILE A 243 8.31 52.09 -21.10
N ILE A 244 9.18 53.06 -20.77
CA ILE A 244 9.77 53.20 -19.43
C ILE A 244 8.79 53.83 -18.40
N SER A 245 7.67 54.40 -18.84
CA SER A 245 6.75 55.18 -17.99
C SER A 245 5.85 54.36 -17.03
N SER A 246 5.95 53.03 -16.97
CA SER A 246 4.99 52.19 -16.22
C SER A 246 5.57 51.33 -15.09
N MET A 247 6.83 51.56 -14.66
CA MET A 247 7.48 50.75 -13.61
C MET A 247 7.99 51.54 -12.39
N SER A 248 7.51 52.77 -12.17
CA SER A 248 7.85 53.60 -11.01
C SER A 248 6.79 53.53 -9.89
N SER A 249 6.54 52.35 -9.30
CA SER A 249 5.70 52.20 -8.09
C SER A 249 5.92 50.88 -7.31
N THR A 250 7.16 50.62 -6.87
CA THR A 250 7.43 49.81 -5.66
C THR A 250 8.74 50.26 -5.04
N GLU A 251 8.71 50.64 -3.77
CA GLU A 251 9.89 51.07 -3.03
C GLU A 251 10.80 49.87 -2.72
N ILE A 252 12.10 50.01 -2.99
CA ILE A 252 13.14 49.10 -2.50
C ILE A 252 13.99 49.87 -1.50
N VAL A 253 13.77 49.62 -0.21
CA VAL A 253 14.73 50.00 0.84
C VAL A 253 15.71 48.85 1.00
N SER A 254 16.91 49.02 0.47
CA SER A 254 18.03 48.09 0.62
C SER A 254 19.13 48.75 1.44
N GLU A 255 19.40 48.21 2.62
CA GLU A 255 20.67 48.43 3.31
C GLU A 255 21.36 47.08 3.50
N SER A 256 22.64 47.06 3.15
CA SER A 256 23.53 45.91 3.24
C SER A 256 24.85 46.38 3.80
N ASP A 257 25.36 45.70 4.83
CA ASP A 257 26.79 45.77 5.13
C ASP A 257 27.30 44.48 5.82
N SER A 258 28.59 44.47 6.17
CA SER A 258 29.47 43.33 5.97
C SER A 258 30.02 42.68 7.26
N SER A 259 30.78 41.59 7.05
CA SER A 259 31.36 40.65 8.03
C SER A 259 32.56 41.23 8.83
N PRO A 260 33.28 40.50 9.72
CA PRO A 260 33.07 39.15 10.31
C PRO A 260 33.40 39.07 11.85
N LEU A 261 33.64 37.83 12.37
CA LEU A 261 34.47 37.42 13.53
C LEU A 261 33.90 37.28 14.98
N GLN A 262 34.01 36.02 15.45
CA GLN A 262 34.48 35.48 16.75
C GLN A 262 33.92 35.89 18.16
N GLU A 263 33.34 34.86 18.81
CA GLU A 263 33.67 34.35 20.17
C GLU A 263 33.04 34.85 21.51
N HIS A 264 33.04 33.89 22.46
CA HIS A 264 32.90 33.95 23.93
C HIS A 264 31.69 34.63 24.65
N ALA A 265 30.66 33.81 24.91
CA ALA A 265 30.00 33.52 26.22
C ALA A 265 29.82 34.65 27.29
N THR A 266 28.64 34.79 27.93
CA THR A 266 28.30 33.99 29.15
C THR A 266 26.88 34.25 29.74
N LEU A 267 26.33 33.23 30.43
CA LEU A 267 25.54 33.24 31.69
C LEU A 267 24.23 34.08 31.90
N ARG A 268 23.19 33.36 32.40
CA ARG A 268 22.13 33.82 33.38
C ARG A 268 21.08 34.82 32.80
N LYS A 269 19.87 35.08 33.34
CA LYS A 269 18.96 34.68 34.47
C LYS A 269 17.53 35.24 34.12
N ARG A 270 16.33 34.89 34.64
CA ARG A 270 15.81 33.84 35.55
C ARG A 270 14.23 33.74 35.54
N LYS A 271 13.61 32.97 34.64
CA LYS A 271 12.33 32.19 34.83
C LYS A 271 11.11 32.88 35.51
N ARG A 272 9.97 33.10 34.80
CA ARG A 272 8.61 33.11 35.43
C ARG A 272 7.43 32.72 34.51
N ARG A 273 6.74 31.66 34.93
CA ARG A 273 5.29 31.37 34.98
C ARG A 273 4.34 31.95 33.90
N ARG A 274 3.70 31.04 33.15
CA ARG A 274 2.36 31.23 32.54
C ARG A 274 1.28 30.66 33.48
N HIS A 275 0.20 31.41 33.68
CA HIS A 275 -1.18 30.89 33.81
C HIS A 275 -2.15 32.06 33.72
N ILE A 276 -3.09 31.96 32.79
CA ILE A 276 -4.49 32.41 32.82
C ILE A 276 -5.09 31.81 31.56
N ASP A 277 -6.17 31.07 31.73
CA ASP A 277 -6.94 30.46 30.65
C ASP A 277 -8.07 31.42 30.25
N LEU A 278 -8.38 31.50 28.96
CA LEU A 278 -9.72 31.20 28.41
C LEU A 278 -9.79 31.51 26.90
N ASP A 279 -10.66 30.76 26.22
CA ASP A 279 -11.26 30.99 24.89
C ASP A 279 -10.37 31.41 23.71
N GLY A 280 -9.96 30.40 22.91
CA GLY A 280 -9.38 30.56 21.58
C GLY A 280 -10.02 29.60 20.57
N ALA A 281 -10.59 30.13 19.49
CA ALA A 281 -11.49 29.42 18.59
C ALA A 281 -10.88 28.22 17.82
N ARG A 282 -11.75 27.27 17.44
CA ARG A 282 -11.44 26.23 16.44
C ARG A 282 -11.00 26.88 15.13
N ASN A 283 -9.77 26.61 14.67
CA ASN A 283 -9.30 27.04 13.36
C ASN A 283 -9.27 25.85 12.38
N PRO A 284 -10.15 25.77 11.38
CA PRO A 284 -10.18 24.65 10.43
C PRO A 284 -9.03 24.78 9.43
N SER A 285 -8.22 23.72 9.28
CA SER A 285 -7.14 23.67 8.29
C SER A 285 -7.71 23.64 6.86
N SER A 286 -7.84 24.83 6.28
CA SER A 286 -8.36 25.03 4.93
C SER A 286 -7.45 24.35 3.91
N LYS A 287 -7.95 23.25 3.31
CA LYS A 287 -7.31 22.63 2.14
C LYS A 287 -7.17 23.69 1.06
N LYS A 288 -5.94 24.16 0.78
CA LYS A 288 -5.64 25.09 -0.33
C LYS A 288 -6.01 24.40 -1.65
N LYS A 289 -7.24 24.61 -2.12
CA LYS A 289 -7.64 24.23 -3.48
C LYS A 289 -6.75 25.00 -4.46
N LEU A 290 -6.02 24.29 -5.30
CA LEU A 290 -5.31 24.89 -6.43
C LEU A 290 -6.33 25.58 -7.33
N LYS A 291 -6.37 26.92 -7.30
CA LYS A 291 -7.19 27.73 -8.20
C LYS A 291 -6.47 27.80 -9.56
N PHE A 292 -6.68 26.80 -10.41
CA PHE A 292 -6.56 27.03 -11.84
C PHE A 292 -7.58 28.10 -12.24
N MET A 293 -7.09 29.28 -12.60
CA MET A 293 -7.88 30.45 -12.94
C MET A 293 -7.24 31.10 -14.17
N PRO A 294 -7.74 30.80 -15.39
CA PRO A 294 -7.34 31.54 -16.58
C PRO A 294 -7.62 33.02 -16.35
N THR A 295 -6.60 33.87 -16.52
CA THR A 295 -6.72 35.33 -16.47
C THR A 295 -7.08 35.94 -17.83
N SER A 296 -7.05 35.14 -18.90
CA SER A 296 -7.57 35.47 -20.22
C SER A 296 -9.10 35.39 -20.27
N LYS A 297 -9.75 36.30 -21.02
CA LYS A 297 -11.18 36.19 -21.38
C LYS A 297 -11.47 35.08 -22.39
N SER A 298 -10.44 34.43 -22.93
CA SER A 298 -10.49 33.25 -23.79
C SER A 298 -10.00 32.01 -23.03
N GLY A 299 -10.67 30.87 -23.25
CA GLY A 299 -10.29 29.56 -22.69
C GLY A 299 -11.16 29.07 -21.52
N MET A 300 -12.18 28.27 -21.81
CA MET A 300 -12.97 27.55 -20.79
C MET A 300 -12.23 26.28 -20.34
N THR A 301 -11.87 26.19 -19.07
CA THR A 301 -11.31 24.95 -18.50
C THR A 301 -12.40 23.87 -18.37
N VAL A 302 -12.15 22.72 -18.99
CA VAL A 302 -13.02 21.52 -18.94
C VAL A 302 -12.24 20.30 -18.46
N SER A 303 -12.92 19.33 -17.88
CA SER A 303 -12.40 17.99 -17.58
C SER A 303 -13.06 16.97 -18.50
N ALA A 304 -12.32 15.97 -18.95
CA ALA A 304 -12.87 14.81 -19.65
C ALA A 304 -12.95 13.63 -18.68
N ASP A 305 -14.10 12.97 -18.62
CA ASP A 305 -14.31 11.68 -17.93
C ASP A 305 -14.77 10.64 -18.95
N HIS A 306 -14.29 9.40 -18.84
CA HIS A 306 -14.57 8.33 -19.81
C HIS A 306 -14.94 7.01 -19.13
N GLY A 307 -16.07 6.44 -19.54
CA GLY A 307 -16.55 5.14 -19.07
C GLY A 307 -16.74 4.13 -20.20
N TRP A 308 -16.28 2.91 -19.98
CA TRP A 308 -16.63 1.76 -20.83
C TRP A 308 -17.84 1.01 -20.28
N GLN A 309 -18.75 0.56 -21.15
CA GLN A 309 -19.94 -0.19 -20.73
C GLN A 309 -19.61 -1.56 -20.10
N LYS A 310 -18.43 -2.10 -20.40
CA LYS A 310 -17.85 -3.29 -19.78
C LYS A 310 -16.47 -2.92 -19.20
N LYS A 311 -16.11 -3.46 -18.03
CA LYS A 311 -14.75 -3.35 -17.50
C LYS A 311 -13.81 -4.32 -18.24
N GLY A 312 -12.80 -3.78 -18.92
CA GLY A 312 -11.78 -4.56 -19.64
C GLY A 312 -11.41 -3.96 -21.00
N PHE A 313 -10.28 -4.42 -21.56
CA PHE A 313 -9.74 -3.94 -22.84
C PHE A 313 -10.51 -4.43 -24.09
N ASP A 314 -11.54 -5.27 -23.93
CA ASP A 314 -12.33 -5.84 -25.02
C ASP A 314 -13.65 -5.08 -25.30
N SER A 315 -13.88 -3.95 -24.61
CA SER A 315 -15.12 -3.18 -24.74
C SER A 315 -15.46 -2.78 -26.18
N LEU A 316 -16.76 -2.91 -26.49
CA LEU A 316 -17.35 -2.57 -27.78
C LEU A 316 -17.95 -1.16 -27.80
N THR A 317 -18.09 -0.53 -26.62
CA THR A 317 -18.75 0.76 -26.40
C THR A 317 -18.09 1.55 -25.28
N GLY A 318 -17.98 2.86 -25.48
CA GLY A 318 -17.47 3.82 -24.50
C GLY A 318 -18.23 5.15 -24.57
N HIS A 319 -18.22 5.92 -23.49
CA HIS A 319 -18.86 7.23 -23.38
C HIS A 319 -17.92 8.24 -22.72
N THR A 320 -17.72 9.38 -23.34
CA THR A 320 -16.96 10.52 -22.80
C THR A 320 -17.90 11.65 -22.42
N PHE A 321 -17.71 12.21 -21.23
CA PHE A 321 -18.34 13.46 -20.80
C PHE A 321 -17.29 14.56 -20.72
N LEU A 322 -17.51 15.69 -21.40
CA LEU A 322 -16.81 16.94 -21.08
C LEU A 322 -17.59 17.67 -19.99
N ILE A 323 -16.93 17.91 -18.86
CA ILE A 323 -17.52 18.47 -17.64
C ILE A 323 -16.87 19.82 -17.36
N SER A 324 -17.70 20.86 -17.18
CA SER A 324 -17.21 22.20 -16.83
C SER A 324 -16.80 22.29 -15.36
N LYS A 325 -16.04 23.33 -15.02
CA LYS A 325 -15.72 23.74 -13.64
C LYS A 325 -16.96 23.99 -12.74
N GLN A 326 -18.16 24.04 -13.31
CA GLN A 326 -19.45 24.17 -12.61
C GLN A 326 -20.18 22.82 -12.44
N ASN A 327 -19.50 21.68 -12.70
CA ASN A 327 -20.07 20.32 -12.73
C ASN A 327 -21.22 20.12 -13.72
N LYS A 328 -21.30 20.95 -14.77
CA LYS A 328 -22.25 20.77 -15.89
C LYS A 328 -21.59 19.96 -17.00
N VAL A 329 -22.28 18.95 -17.52
CA VAL A 329 -21.87 18.27 -18.75
C VAL A 329 -22.10 19.22 -19.93
N LEU A 330 -21.04 19.51 -20.68
CA LEU A 330 -21.02 20.38 -21.85
C LEU A 330 -21.21 19.58 -23.15
N LYS A 331 -20.55 18.42 -23.23
CA LYS A 331 -20.63 17.50 -24.37
C LYS A 331 -20.66 16.06 -23.89
N THR A 332 -21.40 15.21 -24.59
CA THR A 332 -21.30 13.75 -24.48
C THR A 332 -20.93 13.18 -25.84
N VAL A 333 -19.93 12.30 -25.91
CA VAL A 333 -19.57 11.55 -27.11
C VAL A 333 -19.68 10.07 -26.81
N ILE A 334 -20.33 9.30 -27.70
CA ILE A 334 -20.53 7.85 -27.56
C ILE A 334 -19.81 7.16 -28.70
N THR A 335 -18.89 6.25 -28.36
CA THR A 335 -18.15 5.44 -29.33
C THR A 335 -18.66 4.01 -29.35
N HIS A 336 -18.80 3.43 -30.54
CA HIS A 336 -19.09 2.02 -30.76
C HIS A 336 -18.09 1.41 -31.76
N ARG A 337 -17.54 0.25 -31.44
CA ARG A 337 -16.69 -0.58 -32.33
C ARG A 337 -17.46 -1.56 -33.18
N THR A 338 -18.76 -1.74 -32.92
CA THR A 338 -19.63 -2.66 -33.66
C THR A 338 -21.05 -2.15 -33.75
N CYS A 339 -21.61 -2.07 -34.96
CA CYS A 339 -23.06 -2.04 -35.15
C CYS A 339 -23.62 -3.46 -35.27
N GLY A 340 -24.72 -3.75 -34.58
CA GLY A 340 -25.39 -5.07 -34.63
C GLY A 340 -25.80 -5.49 -36.04
N LYS A 341 -26.36 -4.58 -36.85
CA LYS A 341 -26.79 -4.86 -38.23
C LYS A 341 -25.60 -5.18 -39.14
N CYS A 342 -24.50 -4.42 -39.05
CA CYS A 342 -23.24 -4.74 -39.74
C CYS A 342 -22.67 -6.10 -39.32
N LYS A 343 -22.63 -6.39 -38.00
CA LYS A 343 -22.08 -7.64 -37.45
C LYS A 343 -22.91 -8.86 -37.87
N TRP A 344 -24.24 -8.74 -37.90
CA TRP A 344 -25.14 -9.77 -38.41
C TRP A 344 -24.94 -10.00 -39.91
N TRP A 345 -24.86 -8.92 -40.71
CA TRP A 345 -24.72 -9.06 -42.16
C TRP A 345 -23.38 -9.68 -42.56
N LYS A 346 -22.27 -9.24 -41.95
CA LYS A 346 -20.93 -9.82 -42.17
C LYS A 346 -20.86 -11.31 -41.81
N ARG A 347 -21.68 -11.79 -40.86
CA ARG A 347 -21.75 -13.20 -40.46
C ARG A 347 -22.62 -14.05 -41.38
N ASN A 348 -23.77 -13.53 -41.83
CA ASN A 348 -24.79 -14.33 -42.53
C ASN A 348 -24.82 -14.13 -44.06
N LYS A 349 -24.19 -13.07 -44.58
CA LYS A 349 -24.03 -12.81 -46.03
C LYS A 349 -22.62 -12.28 -46.35
N PRO A 350 -21.56 -13.09 -46.13
CA PRO A 350 -20.17 -12.72 -46.43
C PRO A 350 -20.02 -12.27 -47.89
N GLY A 351 -19.04 -11.40 -48.15
CA GLY A 351 -18.82 -10.79 -49.47
C GLY A 351 -19.78 -9.64 -49.83
N THR A 352 -20.98 -9.56 -49.24
CA THR A 352 -21.96 -8.50 -49.54
C THR A 352 -21.93 -7.35 -48.53
N ARG A 353 -22.12 -6.11 -49.01
CA ARG A 353 -22.24 -4.92 -48.15
C ARG A 353 -23.59 -4.92 -47.44
N ALA A 354 -23.61 -4.53 -46.16
CA ALA A 354 -24.86 -4.36 -45.41
C ALA A 354 -25.73 -3.26 -46.04
N PRO A 355 -27.07 -3.43 -46.13
CA PRO A 355 -27.97 -2.42 -46.67
C PRO A 355 -27.90 -1.09 -45.90
N PRO A 356 -28.27 0.04 -46.53
CA PRO A 356 -28.38 1.33 -45.86
C PRO A 356 -29.16 1.24 -44.55
N HIS A 357 -28.61 1.87 -43.50
CA HIS A 357 -29.22 1.95 -42.18
C HIS A 357 -28.51 3.01 -41.34
N ARG A 358 -29.13 3.42 -40.22
CA ARG A 358 -28.49 4.19 -39.16
C ARG A 358 -27.42 3.34 -38.47
N CYS A 359 -26.22 3.31 -39.06
CA CYS A 359 -25.06 2.64 -38.49
C CYS A 359 -24.58 3.41 -37.25
N VAL A 360 -24.31 2.69 -36.16
CA VAL A 360 -23.74 3.29 -34.93
C VAL A 360 -22.22 3.12 -34.83
N TRP A 361 -21.60 2.40 -35.76
CA TRP A 361 -20.16 2.12 -35.75
C TRP A 361 -19.38 3.36 -36.21
N ASN A 362 -18.72 4.02 -35.25
CA ASN A 362 -17.86 5.19 -35.46
C ASN A 362 -16.39 4.99 -35.03
N HIS A 363 -16.07 3.94 -34.27
CA HIS A 363 -14.71 3.69 -33.78
C HIS A 363 -14.05 2.46 -34.43
N ASN A 364 -12.89 2.64 -35.07
CA ASN A 364 -12.13 1.55 -35.70
C ASN A 364 -10.89 1.10 -34.89
N GLY A 365 -10.58 1.76 -33.77
CA GLY A 365 -9.40 1.50 -32.94
C GLY A 365 -9.58 0.39 -31.88
N SER A 366 -8.71 0.41 -30.88
CA SER A 366 -8.84 -0.44 -29.67
C SER A 366 -9.89 0.13 -28.71
N ALA A 367 -10.28 -0.63 -27.68
CA ALA A 367 -11.15 -0.08 -26.63
C ALA A 367 -10.44 1.07 -25.87
N ARG A 368 -9.13 0.97 -25.64
CA ARG A 368 -8.34 1.97 -24.92
C ARG A 368 -8.17 3.27 -25.71
N SER A 369 -8.19 3.23 -27.05
CA SER A 369 -8.16 4.46 -27.86
C SER A 369 -9.49 5.20 -27.93
N MET A 370 -10.60 4.62 -27.42
CA MET A 370 -11.89 5.33 -27.33
C MET A 370 -11.79 6.59 -26.49
N GLU A 371 -11.08 6.52 -25.36
CA GLU A 371 -10.92 7.61 -24.39
C GLU A 371 -10.30 8.86 -25.03
N SER A 372 -9.10 8.73 -25.60
CA SER A 372 -8.39 9.85 -26.22
C SER A 372 -9.04 10.33 -27.52
N GLN A 373 -9.55 9.42 -28.36
CA GLN A 373 -10.20 9.81 -29.62
C GLN A 373 -11.54 10.52 -29.39
N ALA A 374 -12.38 10.02 -28.47
CA ALA A 374 -13.65 10.66 -28.13
C ALA A 374 -13.46 11.96 -27.33
N GLY A 375 -12.39 12.07 -26.52
CA GLY A 375 -12.01 13.34 -25.88
C GLY A 375 -11.62 14.41 -26.91
N LEU A 376 -10.80 14.04 -27.91
CA LEU A 376 -10.44 14.92 -29.02
C LEU A 376 -11.66 15.30 -29.89
N GLU A 377 -12.52 14.33 -30.21
CA GLU A 377 -13.77 14.55 -30.94
C GLU A 377 -14.70 15.49 -30.18
N ALA A 378 -14.85 15.32 -28.87
CA ALA A 378 -15.67 16.17 -28.03
C ALA A 378 -15.15 17.63 -28.03
N LEU A 379 -13.83 17.82 -27.90
CA LEU A 379 -13.21 19.15 -27.94
C LEU A 379 -13.36 19.82 -29.31
N LYS A 380 -13.06 19.11 -30.41
CA LYS A 380 -13.28 19.62 -31.78
C LYS A 380 -14.73 20.00 -32.00
N SER A 381 -15.66 19.14 -31.61
CA SER A 381 -17.09 19.43 -31.67
C SER A 381 -17.56 20.58 -30.76
N MET A 382 -16.68 21.26 -30.03
CA MET A 382 -16.95 22.55 -29.36
C MET A 382 -16.08 23.71 -29.86
N SER A 383 -14.96 23.48 -30.55
CA SER A 383 -14.26 24.53 -31.31
C SER A 383 -14.99 24.84 -32.62
N ASP A 384 -15.55 23.81 -33.24
CA ASP A 384 -16.22 23.85 -34.54
C ASP A 384 -17.71 24.26 -34.38
N GLN A 385 -18.07 24.78 -33.20
CA GLN A 385 -19.36 25.42 -32.91
C GLN A 385 -19.10 26.93 -32.73
N ASP A 386 -19.04 27.64 -33.85
CA ASP A 386 -19.13 29.10 -33.86
C ASP A 386 -20.42 29.55 -33.13
N PHE A 387 -20.32 30.68 -32.41
CA PHE A 387 -21.35 31.24 -31.53
C PHE A 387 -22.09 32.42 -32.16
#